data_AF-A0A345IGN8-F1
#
_entry.id   AF-A0A345IGN8-F1
#
_cell.length_a   1.000
_cell.length_b   1.000
_cell.length_c   1.000
_cell.angle_alpha   90.00
_cell.angle_beta   90.00
_cell.angle_gamma   90.00
#
_symmetry.space_group_name_H-M   'P 1'
#
loop_
_entity.id
_entity.type
_entity.pdbx_description
1 polymer ?
#
loop_
_entity_poly.entity_id
_entity_poly.type
_entity_poly.pdbx_seq_one_letter_code
_entity_poly.pdbx_strand_id
1 'polypeptide(L)'
;MTARQPAHISAMVLSEKVLCRCADDGASSTDARRRCISDMSHQLWAKSDPASADVSASERTTGQTTVYAPGSVPTEQIRFVTILADYEGGWLHLRQRGRTGWECPGGKVEPGETLLEAAERELREETGATRFTLRQTHEYDFGGSFGAQFRASIAELGADREAKMEALRVFPALPDELAYPQIYPVLFAACKELQP
;
A
#
# COMPACT_ATOMS: atom_id res chain seq x y z
N MET A 1 53.06 -9.36 21.71
CA MET A 1 51.64 -9.02 21.43
C MET A 1 51.49 -9.05 19.91
N THR A 2 51.04 -10.14 19.26
CA THR A 2 49.63 -10.65 19.15
C THR A 2 48.69 -9.59 18.55
N ALA A 3 47.94 -9.82 17.47
CA ALA A 3 47.55 -11.07 16.79
C ALA A 3 47.38 -10.87 15.24
N ARG A 4 47.72 -11.87 14.41
CA ARG A 4 46.80 -12.77 13.64
C ARG A 4 45.91 -12.14 12.54
N GLN A 5 46.21 -12.50 11.29
CA GLN A 5 45.24 -12.77 10.19
C GLN A 5 44.19 -13.83 10.61
N PRO A 6 42.98 -13.96 9.98
CA PRO A 6 42.74 -14.09 8.52
C PRO A 6 41.54 -13.20 8.04
N ALA A 7 40.83 -13.38 6.90
CA ALA A 7 40.74 -14.51 5.96
C ALA A 7 40.29 -14.16 4.51
N HIS A 8 40.22 -15.22 3.70
CA HIS A 8 39.48 -15.42 2.45
C HIS A 8 37.96 -15.11 2.57
N ILE A 9 37.20 -14.95 1.49
CA ILE A 9 36.50 -16.04 0.77
C ILE A 9 36.19 -15.66 -0.69
N SER A 10 36.17 -16.66 -1.57
CA SER A 10 35.79 -16.57 -2.98
C SER A 10 34.36 -17.08 -3.22
N ALA A 11 33.63 -16.41 -4.11
CA ALA A 11 32.37 -16.84 -4.75
C ALA A 11 32.18 -15.89 -5.95
N MET A 12 32.12 -16.27 -7.24
CA MET A 12 31.75 -17.52 -7.93
C MET A 12 30.37 -18.05 -7.51
N VAL A 13 29.54 -18.38 -8.52
CA VAL A 13 28.30 -19.22 -8.49
C VAL A 13 27.13 -18.53 -9.20
N LEU A 14 26.90 -18.96 -10.45
CA LEU A 14 25.59 -19.17 -11.11
C LEU A 14 24.68 -17.94 -11.39
N SER A 15 23.72 -17.99 -12.32
CA SER A 15 23.36 -19.05 -13.28
C SER A 15 22.86 -18.42 -14.57
N GLU A 16 23.14 -19.07 -15.71
CA GLU A 16 22.26 -18.93 -16.87
C GLU A 16 20.85 -19.39 -16.50
N LYS A 17 19.83 -18.59 -16.82
CA LYS A 17 18.43 -19.02 -16.81
C LYS A 17 17.98 -19.36 -18.22
N VAL A 18 17.94 -20.67 -18.49
CA VAL A 18 17.13 -21.25 -19.54
C VAL A 18 15.65 -20.98 -19.24
N LEU A 19 14.93 -20.42 -20.22
CA LEU A 19 13.51 -20.73 -20.47
C LEU A 19 13.24 -20.38 -21.94
N CYS A 20 13.32 -21.35 -22.85
CA CYS A 20 12.25 -22.27 -23.24
C CYS A 20 11.14 -21.56 -24.05
N ARG A 21 11.01 -21.98 -25.31
CA ARG A 21 9.99 -21.49 -26.26
C ARG A 21 8.66 -22.18 -25.97
N CYS A 22 7.57 -21.44 -26.06
CA CYS A 22 6.25 -22.03 -26.34
C CYS A 22 5.99 -21.93 -27.85
N ALA A 23 5.40 -22.98 -28.43
CA ALA A 23 5.08 -23.07 -29.85
C ALA A 23 3.64 -22.64 -30.15
N ASP A 24 3.40 -22.23 -31.38
CA ASP A 24 2.08 -21.91 -31.94
C ASP A 24 1.20 -23.16 -32.12
N ASP A 25 -0.11 -22.98 -31.99
CA ASP A 25 -1.17 -23.63 -32.78
C ASP A 25 -2.51 -22.91 -32.47
N GLY A 26 -3.42 -22.61 -33.40
CA GLY A 26 -3.42 -22.95 -34.82
C GLY A 26 -4.75 -23.56 -35.31
N ALA A 27 -5.91 -22.95 -35.04
CA ALA A 27 -7.19 -23.49 -35.54
C ALA A 27 -8.22 -22.41 -35.93
N SER A 28 -8.75 -22.52 -37.14
CA SER A 28 -9.81 -21.70 -37.72
C SER A 28 -11.12 -22.48 -37.85
N SER A 29 -12.28 -21.80 -37.80
CA SER A 29 -13.45 -22.15 -38.63
C SER A 29 -14.49 -21.04 -38.65
N THR A 30 -15.28 -21.02 -39.71
CA THR A 30 -16.30 -20.02 -40.09
C THR A 30 -17.71 -20.38 -39.62
N ASP A 31 -18.51 -19.40 -39.21
CA ASP A 31 -19.82 -19.15 -39.85
C ASP A 31 -20.28 -17.70 -39.63
N ALA A 32 -21.12 -17.18 -40.53
CA ALA A 32 -21.49 -15.78 -40.62
C ALA A 32 -22.96 -15.52 -40.27
N ARG A 33 -23.23 -14.45 -39.52
CA ARG A 33 -24.50 -13.69 -39.62
C ARG A 33 -24.31 -12.24 -39.21
N ARG A 34 -24.50 -11.34 -40.17
CA ARG A 34 -24.44 -9.88 -39.98
C ARG A 34 -25.64 -9.39 -39.16
N ARG A 35 -25.37 -8.55 -38.16
CA ARG A 35 -26.23 -7.40 -37.82
C ARG A 35 -25.35 -6.29 -37.26
N CYS A 36 -25.16 -5.23 -38.04
CA CYS A 36 -24.39 -4.07 -37.62
C CYS A 36 -25.29 -3.08 -36.89
N ILE A 37 -24.98 -2.79 -35.63
CA ILE A 37 -25.10 -1.45 -35.05
C ILE A 37 -23.75 -1.17 -34.34
N SER A 38 -23.38 0.09 -34.29
CA SER A 38 -22.02 0.60 -34.13
C SER A 38 -21.41 0.54 -32.73
N ASP A 39 -20.08 0.40 -32.77
CA ASP A 39 -19.07 0.98 -31.88
C ASP A 39 -18.59 0.22 -30.62
N MET A 40 -17.28 0.27 -30.44
CA MET A 40 -16.48 -0.29 -29.34
C MET A 40 -16.28 0.85 -28.29
N SER A 41 -15.97 0.64 -27.01
CA SER A 41 -15.03 -0.30 -26.42
C SER A 41 -15.25 -0.45 -24.90
N HIS A 42 -14.52 -1.37 -24.26
CA HIS A 42 -14.36 -1.54 -22.80
C HIS A 42 -15.55 -2.12 -22.01
N GLN A 43 -15.90 -3.37 -22.34
CA GLN A 43 -16.30 -4.36 -21.32
C GLN A 43 -15.22 -5.45 -21.21
N LEU A 44 -14.53 -5.51 -20.07
CA LEU A 44 -13.72 -6.66 -19.63
C LEU A 44 -13.75 -6.71 -18.09
N TRP A 45 -14.95 -6.86 -17.51
CA TRP A 45 -15.12 -7.23 -16.11
C TRP A 45 -16.35 -8.14 -15.95
N ALA A 46 -16.15 -9.43 -16.16
CA ALA A 46 -17.10 -10.47 -15.78
C ALA A 46 -16.39 -11.83 -15.75
N LYS A 47 -16.62 -12.58 -14.66
CA LYS A 47 -16.19 -13.97 -14.40
C LYS A 47 -14.71 -14.18 -14.02
N SER A 48 -14.51 -14.37 -12.72
CA SER A 48 -13.90 -15.58 -12.14
C SER A 48 -14.58 -15.87 -10.80
N ASP A 49 -14.74 -17.14 -10.46
CA ASP A 49 -15.62 -17.64 -9.39
C ASP A 49 -15.00 -17.58 -7.98
N PRO A 50 -15.82 -17.60 -6.90
CA PRO A 50 -15.35 -17.47 -5.52
C PRO A 50 -14.79 -18.79 -4.97
N ALA A 51 -13.53 -18.78 -4.53
CA ALA A 51 -12.93 -19.84 -3.74
C ALA A 51 -12.85 -19.40 -2.26
N SER A 52 -13.57 -20.11 -1.41
CA SER A 52 -13.76 -19.87 0.02
C SER A 52 -12.47 -19.88 0.86
N ALA A 53 -12.34 -18.87 1.71
CA ALA A 53 -11.67 -18.97 3.00
C ALA A 53 -12.52 -18.24 4.05
N ASP A 54 -13.03 -18.96 5.04
CA ASP A 54 -13.78 -18.37 6.16
C ASP A 54 -12.83 -17.57 7.07
N VAL A 55 -12.72 -16.26 6.84
CA VAL A 55 -12.00 -15.34 7.73
C VAL A 55 -13.01 -14.65 8.64
N SER A 56 -13.21 -15.20 9.84
CA SER A 56 -14.05 -14.60 10.88
C SER A 56 -13.35 -13.44 11.61
N ALA A 57 -12.81 -12.49 10.84
CA ALA A 57 -12.47 -11.16 11.34
C ALA A 57 -13.73 -10.28 11.36
N SER A 58 -13.80 -9.30 12.27
CA SER A 58 -14.94 -8.39 12.36
C SER A 58 -14.91 -7.35 11.23
N GLU A 59 -15.40 -7.74 10.05
CA GLU A 59 -15.46 -6.88 8.86
C GLU A 59 -16.29 -5.63 9.11
N ARG A 60 -15.79 -4.47 8.68
CA ARG A 60 -16.56 -3.22 8.66
C ARG A 60 -16.42 -2.52 7.33
N THR A 61 -17.53 -2.40 6.62
CA THR A 61 -17.64 -1.74 5.31
C THR A 61 -18.28 -0.38 5.45
N THR A 62 -17.70 0.64 4.81
CA THR A 62 -18.32 1.96 4.67
C THR A 62 -18.01 2.49 3.26
N GLY A 63 -19.02 2.45 2.39
CA GLY A 63 -18.84 2.71 0.97
C GLY A 63 -18.09 1.56 0.28
N GLN A 64 -17.02 1.88 -0.44
CA GLN A 64 -16.17 0.92 -1.16
C GLN A 64 -14.95 0.44 -0.34
N THR A 65 -14.81 0.91 0.90
CA THR A 65 -13.68 0.54 1.78
C THR A 65 -14.16 -0.43 2.86
N THR A 66 -13.49 -1.57 2.99
CA THR A 66 -13.70 -2.54 4.07
C THR A 66 -12.43 -2.64 4.91
N VAL A 67 -12.57 -2.69 6.24
CA VAL A 67 -11.46 -2.77 7.19
C VAL A 67 -11.47 -4.10 7.93
N TYR A 68 -10.27 -4.66 8.12
CA TYR A 68 -9.99 -5.95 8.75
C TYR A 68 -8.98 -5.81 9.89
N ALA A 69 -8.90 -6.83 10.76
CA ALA A 69 -7.83 -6.92 11.76
C ALA A 69 -6.48 -7.24 11.09
N PRO A 70 -5.32 -6.86 11.67
CA PRO A 70 -4.02 -7.26 11.15
C PRO A 70 -3.87 -8.79 11.01
N GLY A 71 -3.32 -9.24 9.88
CA GLY A 71 -3.18 -10.66 9.53
C GLY A 71 -4.44 -11.32 8.97
N SER A 72 -5.47 -10.56 8.59
CA SER A 72 -6.69 -11.10 7.94
C SER A 72 -6.52 -11.24 6.43
N VAL A 73 -5.74 -10.36 5.82
CA VAL A 73 -5.42 -10.36 4.39
C VAL A 73 -4.05 -11.02 4.20
N PRO A 74 -3.89 -12.00 3.29
CA PRO A 74 -2.58 -12.59 3.01
C PRO A 74 -1.58 -11.52 2.56
N THR A 75 -0.41 -11.48 3.20
CA THR A 75 0.58 -10.40 3.05
C THR A 75 0.98 -10.19 1.58
N GLU A 76 1.05 -11.26 0.79
CA GLU A 76 1.36 -11.23 -0.63
C GLU A 76 0.27 -10.59 -1.51
N GLN A 77 -0.90 -10.25 -0.96
CA GLN A 77 -1.96 -9.48 -1.64
C GLN A 77 -1.91 -7.98 -1.30
N ILE A 78 -1.30 -7.62 -0.16
CA ILE A 78 -1.17 -6.23 0.27
C ILE A 78 -0.21 -5.49 -0.69
N ARG A 79 -0.61 -4.32 -1.17
CA ARG A 79 0.15 -3.51 -2.15
C ARG A 79 0.55 -2.14 -1.63
N PHE A 80 -0.14 -1.67 -0.58
CA PHE A 80 -0.01 -0.31 -0.07
C PHE A 80 0.15 -0.30 1.45
N VAL A 81 0.81 0.74 1.94
CA VAL A 81 0.83 1.12 3.36
C VAL A 81 0.21 2.50 3.52
N THR A 82 -0.58 2.71 4.56
CA THR A 82 -1.16 4.03 4.90
C THR A 82 -0.94 4.30 6.38
N ILE A 83 -0.39 5.46 6.71
CA ILE A 83 0.14 5.75 8.05
C ILE A 83 -0.63 6.91 8.67
N LEU A 84 -1.38 6.64 9.73
CA LEU A 84 -2.02 7.66 10.53
C LEU A 84 -0.99 8.23 11.51
N ALA A 85 -0.38 9.35 11.14
CA ALA A 85 0.73 9.96 11.86
C ALA A 85 0.27 10.98 12.91
N ASP A 86 0.44 10.62 14.19
CA ASP A 86 0.25 11.50 15.35
C ASP A 86 1.52 12.33 15.57
N TYR A 87 1.42 13.66 15.55
CA TYR A 87 2.52 14.62 15.76
C TYR A 87 2.00 15.92 16.37
N GLU A 88 2.70 16.47 17.36
CA GLU A 88 2.36 17.73 18.05
C GLU A 88 0.89 17.84 18.52
N GLY A 89 0.26 16.71 18.88
CA GLY A 89 -1.13 16.66 19.36
C GLY A 89 -2.20 16.71 18.25
N GLY A 90 -1.80 16.51 16.99
CA GLY A 90 -2.71 16.36 15.86
C GLY A 90 -2.21 15.34 14.84
N TRP A 91 -2.84 15.35 13.67
CA TRP A 91 -2.59 14.41 12.58
C TRP A 91 -1.77 15.07 11.47
N LEU A 92 -0.55 14.58 11.27
CA LEU A 92 0.35 15.04 10.22
C LEU A 92 -0.13 14.52 8.85
N HIS A 93 -0.48 15.45 7.98
CA HIS A 93 -0.83 15.19 6.58
C HIS A 93 0.16 15.87 5.64
N LEU A 94 0.28 15.31 4.45
CA LEU A 94 1.12 15.84 3.36
C LEU A 94 0.27 16.30 2.18
N ARG A 95 0.87 17.11 1.31
CA ARG A 95 0.37 17.36 -0.05
C ARG A 95 1.52 17.20 -1.04
N GLN A 96 1.34 16.32 -2.01
CA GLN A 96 2.29 16.15 -3.11
C GLN A 96 2.15 17.28 -4.13
N ARG A 97 3.27 17.72 -4.73
CA ARG A 97 3.28 18.81 -5.71
C ARG A 97 2.39 18.48 -6.91
N GLY A 98 1.46 19.37 -7.23
CA GLY A 98 0.51 19.19 -8.33
C GLY A 98 -0.74 18.38 -7.97
N ARG A 99 -0.91 17.99 -6.71
CA ARG A 99 -2.18 17.48 -6.16
C ARG A 99 -2.83 18.55 -5.28
N THR A 100 -4.15 18.56 -5.21
CA THR A 100 -4.93 19.52 -4.40
C THR A 100 -5.24 18.98 -3.01
N GLY A 101 -5.61 17.69 -2.92
CA GLY A 101 -6.00 17.04 -1.67
C GLY A 101 -4.83 16.72 -0.74
N TRP A 102 -5.14 16.66 0.55
CA TRP A 102 -4.27 16.18 1.61
C TRP A 102 -4.28 14.66 1.68
N GLU A 103 -3.12 14.10 2.01
CA GLU A 103 -2.85 12.67 2.09
C GLU A 103 -2.25 12.31 3.45
N CYS A 104 -2.51 11.09 3.89
CA CYS A 104 -1.73 10.46 4.95
C CYS A 104 -0.41 9.98 4.35
N PRO A 105 0.72 10.01 5.09
CA PRO A 105 1.95 9.39 4.65
C PRO A 105 1.74 7.91 4.29
N GLY A 106 2.41 7.46 3.23
CA GLY A 106 2.31 6.09 2.75
C GLY A 106 2.37 5.96 1.24
N GLY A 107 2.58 4.73 0.78
CA GLY A 107 2.81 4.45 -0.62
C GLY A 107 2.75 2.97 -0.92
N LYS A 108 3.58 2.52 -1.86
CA LYS A 108 3.60 1.12 -2.31
C LYS A 108 4.59 0.32 -1.48
N VAL A 109 4.26 -0.95 -1.24
CA VAL A 109 5.23 -1.94 -0.78
C VAL A 109 6.11 -2.32 -1.96
N GLU A 110 7.43 -2.17 -1.85
CA GLU A 110 8.37 -2.54 -2.90
C GLU A 110 8.76 -4.02 -2.84
N PRO A 111 9.26 -4.62 -3.95
CA PRO A 111 9.64 -6.03 -3.98
C PRO A 111 10.76 -6.36 -2.98
N GLY A 112 10.41 -7.16 -1.97
CA GLY A 112 11.34 -7.61 -0.92
C GLY A 112 11.19 -6.88 0.41
N GLU A 113 10.37 -5.83 0.49
CA GLU A 113 10.05 -5.16 1.75
C GLU A 113 9.01 -5.95 2.56
N THR A 114 9.16 -5.94 3.88
CA THR A 114 8.03 -6.16 4.79
C THR A 114 7.12 -4.94 4.84
N LEU A 115 5.87 -5.13 5.27
CA LEU A 115 4.92 -4.02 5.45
C LEU A 115 5.44 -2.94 6.43
N LEU A 116 6.23 -3.35 7.43
CA LEU A 116 6.83 -2.44 8.39
C LEU A 116 7.95 -1.61 7.75
N GLU A 117 8.85 -2.25 6.99
CA GLU A 117 9.93 -1.54 6.27
C GLU A 117 9.37 -0.54 5.26
N ALA A 118 8.36 -0.93 4.47
CA ALA A 118 7.68 -0.02 3.55
C ALA A 118 7.06 1.18 4.30
N ALA A 119 6.39 0.94 5.44
CA ALA A 119 5.80 2.01 6.23
C ALA A 119 6.85 2.90 6.90
N GLU A 120 7.98 2.36 7.37
CA GLU A 120 9.09 3.17 7.88
C GLU A 120 9.74 4.01 6.79
N ARG A 121 9.96 3.45 5.60
CA ARG A 121 10.52 4.15 4.44
C ARG A 121 9.63 5.32 4.03
N GLU A 122 8.36 5.07 3.70
CA GLU A 122 7.42 6.13 3.26
C GLU A 122 7.28 7.23 4.33
N LEU A 123 7.20 6.86 5.63
CA LEU A 123 7.13 7.86 6.70
C LEU A 123 8.37 8.75 6.73
N ARG A 124 9.58 8.18 6.58
CA ARG A 124 10.84 8.93 6.56
C ARG A 124 10.96 9.80 5.32
N GLU A 125 10.71 9.23 4.15
CA GLU A 125 10.85 9.90 2.85
C GLU A 125 9.88 11.06 2.68
N GLU A 126 8.60 10.86 3.02
CA GLU A 126 7.58 11.88 2.79
C GLU A 126 7.50 12.95 3.89
N THR A 127 7.79 12.60 5.15
CA THR A 127 7.64 13.52 6.29
C THR A 127 8.96 14.04 6.88
N GLY A 128 10.06 13.33 6.66
CA GLY A 128 11.35 13.57 7.33
C GLY A 128 11.42 13.06 8.77
N ALA A 129 10.51 12.18 9.21
CA ALA A 129 10.49 11.71 10.59
C ALA A 129 11.79 10.98 10.99
N THR A 130 12.46 11.46 12.04
CA THR A 130 13.73 10.89 12.52
C THR A 130 13.50 9.93 13.68
N ARG A 131 12.70 10.34 14.67
CA ARG A 131 12.33 9.54 15.85
C ARG A 131 10.81 9.39 15.93
N PHE A 132 10.33 8.16 15.90
CA PHE A 132 8.91 7.81 15.99
C PHE A 132 8.73 6.39 16.54
N THR A 133 7.49 6.05 16.90
CA THR A 133 7.03 4.67 17.06
C THR A 133 6.02 4.35 15.97
N LEU A 134 5.95 3.10 15.53
CA LEU A 134 5.09 2.64 14.44
C LEU A 134 4.48 1.28 14.81
N ARG A 135 3.18 1.09 14.54
CA ARG A 135 2.50 -0.20 14.70
C ARG A 135 1.44 -0.39 13.62
N GLN A 136 1.28 -1.61 13.12
CA GLN A 136 0.12 -1.96 12.30
C GLN A 136 -1.14 -1.93 13.17
N THR A 137 -2.25 -1.42 12.63
CA THR A 137 -3.53 -1.29 13.34
C THR A 137 -4.65 -2.02 12.63
N HIS A 138 -4.68 -1.99 11.30
CA HIS A 138 -5.69 -2.66 10.47
C HIS A 138 -5.10 -3.10 9.13
N GLU A 139 -5.87 -3.90 8.40
CA GLU A 139 -5.78 -4.07 6.95
C GLU A 139 -7.05 -3.52 6.31
N TYR A 140 -7.01 -3.19 5.02
CA TYR A 140 -8.19 -2.71 4.30
C TYR A 140 -8.21 -3.20 2.85
N ASP A 141 -9.41 -3.34 2.31
CA ASP A 141 -9.68 -3.41 0.88
C ASP A 141 -10.32 -2.11 0.41
N PHE A 142 -9.89 -1.61 -0.74
CA PHE A 142 -10.61 -0.63 -1.54
C PHE A 142 -10.77 -1.14 -2.97
N GLY A 143 -11.92 -1.78 -3.26
CA GLY A 143 -12.27 -2.24 -4.60
C GLY A 143 -11.34 -3.31 -5.19
N GLY A 144 -10.84 -4.23 -4.38
CA GLY A 144 -9.84 -5.25 -4.75
C GLY A 144 -8.39 -4.79 -4.61
N SER A 145 -8.14 -3.61 -4.03
CA SER A 145 -6.79 -3.08 -3.77
C SER A 145 -6.50 -3.08 -2.27
N PHE A 146 -5.71 -4.05 -1.82
CA PHE A 146 -5.42 -4.25 -0.40
C PHE A 146 -4.27 -3.38 0.12
N GLY A 147 -4.44 -2.84 1.33
CA GLY A 147 -3.43 -2.07 2.04
C GLY A 147 -3.36 -2.38 3.53
N ALA A 148 -2.22 -2.09 4.15
CA ALA A 148 -2.03 -2.15 5.59
C ALA A 148 -2.05 -0.75 6.21
N GLN A 149 -2.88 -0.56 7.24
CA GLN A 149 -2.88 0.65 8.04
C GLN A 149 -1.87 0.52 9.18
N PHE A 150 -1.03 1.55 9.32
CA PHE A 150 -0.20 1.78 10.49
C PHE A 150 -0.66 3.02 11.24
N ARG A 151 -0.39 3.07 12.56
CA ARG A 151 -0.38 4.31 13.34
C ARG A 151 1.05 4.63 13.74
N ALA A 152 1.50 5.83 13.42
CA ALA A 152 2.74 6.38 13.92
C ALA A 152 2.48 7.34 15.07
N SER A 153 3.41 7.42 16.02
CA SER A 153 3.54 8.57 16.93
C SER A 153 4.94 9.12 16.78
N ILE A 154 5.03 10.31 16.18
CA ILE A 154 6.27 10.98 15.81
C ILE A 154 6.71 11.85 16.99
N ALA A 155 7.97 11.71 17.39
CA ALA A 155 8.60 12.52 18.42
C ALA A 155 9.46 13.64 17.82
N GLU A 156 10.08 13.41 16.65
CA GLU A 156 10.92 14.39 15.95
C GLU A 156 10.80 14.28 14.42
N LEU A 157 10.74 15.44 13.76
CA LEU A 157 10.90 15.62 12.32
C LEU A 157 12.27 16.24 12.02
N GLY A 158 12.94 15.75 10.98
CA GLY A 158 14.13 16.33 10.39
C GLY A 158 13.81 17.37 9.31
N ALA A 159 14.86 17.93 8.70
CA ALA A 159 14.74 18.86 7.58
C ALA A 159 14.53 18.15 6.22
N ASP A 160 15.11 16.96 6.08
CA ASP A 160 15.15 16.21 4.82
C ASP A 160 13.82 15.48 4.58
N ARG A 161 13.24 15.72 3.40
CA ARG A 161 12.07 15.00 2.86
C ARG A 161 12.16 15.02 1.33
N GLU A 162 11.43 14.15 0.65
CA GLU A 162 11.43 14.12 -0.81
C GLU A 162 11.01 15.44 -1.45
N ALA A 163 11.71 15.81 -2.52
CA ALA A 163 11.41 17.01 -3.31
C ALA A 163 10.03 17.00 -4.00
N LYS A 164 9.32 15.86 -4.00
CA LYS A 164 7.94 15.71 -4.50
C LYS A 164 6.89 16.27 -3.53
N MET A 165 7.27 16.48 -2.26
CA MET A 165 6.41 17.07 -1.24
C MET A 165 6.32 18.59 -1.38
N GLU A 166 5.10 19.12 -1.37
CA GLU A 166 4.82 20.56 -1.43
C GLU A 166 4.56 21.13 -0.03
N ALA A 167 3.77 20.42 0.78
CA ALA A 167 3.42 20.85 2.13
C ALA A 167 3.34 19.67 3.10
N LEU A 168 3.67 19.95 4.36
CA LEU A 168 3.29 19.14 5.53
C LEU A 168 2.47 20.02 6.46
N ARG A 169 1.42 19.47 7.08
CA ARG A 169 0.58 20.21 8.02
C ARG A 169 -0.03 19.28 9.06
N VAL A 170 0.01 19.72 10.33
CA VAL A 170 -0.73 19.09 11.43
C VAL A 170 -2.16 19.63 11.43
N PHE A 171 -3.14 18.72 11.50
CA PHE A 171 -4.55 19.05 11.65
C PHE A 171 -5.12 18.42 12.93
N PRO A 172 -6.02 19.09 13.68
CA PRO A 172 -6.64 18.50 14.88
C PRO A 172 -7.62 17.36 14.56
N ALA A 173 -8.04 17.23 13.30
CA ALA A 173 -8.92 16.20 12.77
C ALA A 173 -8.50 15.87 11.32
N LEU A 174 -9.27 15.03 10.62
CA LEU A 174 -9.15 14.91 9.17
C LEU A 174 -9.41 16.28 8.50
N PRO A 175 -8.59 16.71 7.53
CA PRO A 175 -8.89 17.88 6.70
C PRO A 175 -10.07 17.60 5.76
N ASP A 176 -10.76 18.66 5.32
CA ASP A 176 -11.91 18.55 4.42
C ASP A 176 -11.50 18.13 2.99
N GLU A 177 -10.41 18.70 2.48
CA GLU A 177 -9.88 18.44 1.13
C GLU A 177 -8.99 17.20 1.13
N LEU A 178 -9.57 16.00 1.15
CA LEU A 178 -8.84 14.73 1.09
C LEU A 178 -8.57 14.28 -0.35
N ALA A 179 -7.39 13.72 -0.64
CA ALA A 179 -7.14 13.07 -1.93
C ALA A 179 -7.89 11.73 -2.09
N TYR A 180 -8.08 11.00 -0.99
CA TYR A 180 -8.79 9.72 -0.95
C TYR A 180 -9.96 9.75 0.06
N PRO A 181 -11.02 10.53 -0.20
CA PRO A 181 -12.14 10.75 0.73
C PRO A 181 -12.98 9.48 0.99
N GLN A 182 -12.85 8.43 0.17
CA GLN A 182 -13.50 7.14 0.40
C GLN A 182 -12.71 6.22 1.34
N ILE A 183 -11.41 6.47 1.52
CA ILE A 183 -10.49 5.60 2.29
C ILE A 183 -10.24 6.22 3.66
N TYR A 184 -9.72 7.45 3.72
CA TYR A 184 -9.21 8.03 4.96
C TYR A 184 -10.26 8.16 6.08
N PRO A 185 -11.52 8.58 5.86
CA PRO A 185 -12.51 8.64 6.93
C PRO A 185 -12.78 7.28 7.60
N VAL A 186 -12.83 6.20 6.82
CA VAL A 186 -13.06 4.84 7.32
C VAL A 186 -11.86 4.36 8.13
N LEU A 187 -10.65 4.60 7.61
CA LEU A 187 -9.39 4.30 8.28
C LEU A 187 -9.23 5.03 9.62
N PHE A 188 -9.55 6.32 9.68
CA PHE A 188 -9.51 7.10 10.93
C PHE A 188 -10.57 6.64 11.94
N ALA A 189 -11.78 6.33 11.50
CA ALA A 189 -12.84 5.84 12.39
C ALA A 189 -12.40 4.54 13.07
N ALA A 190 -11.95 3.55 12.29
CA ALA A 190 -11.45 2.29 12.82
C ALA A 190 -10.27 2.50 13.79
N CYS A 191 -9.31 3.37 13.46
CA CYS A 191 -8.14 3.61 14.32
C CYS A 191 -8.47 4.34 15.64
N LYS A 192 -9.50 5.20 15.68
CA LYS A 192 -9.90 5.91 16.91
C LYS A 192 -10.52 4.98 17.95
N GLU A 193 -11.18 3.92 17.52
CA GLU A 193 -11.77 2.90 18.40
C GLU A 193 -10.72 1.99 19.07
N LEU A 194 -9.46 2.03 18.61
CA LEU A 194 -8.33 1.35 19.26
C LEU A 194 -7.69 2.19 20.39
N GLN A 195 -8.31 3.31 20.80
CA GLN A 195 -7.86 4.09 21.95
C GLN A 195 -8.53 3.55 23.24
N PRO A 196 -7.75 3.18 24.27
CA PRO A 196 -8.28 2.77 25.57
C PRO A 196 -8.86 3.95 26.38
#